data_AF-A0AAE3M650-F1
#
_entry.id   AF-A0AAE3M650-F1
#
_cell.length_a   1.000
_cell.length_b   1.000
_cell.length_c   1.000
_cell.angle_alpha   90.00
_cell.angle_beta   90.00
_cell.angle_gamma   90.00
#
_symmetry.space_group_name_H-M   'P 1'
#
loop_
_entity.id
_entity.type
_entity.pdbx_description
1 polymer ?
#
loop_
_entity_poly.entity_id
_entity_poly.type
_entity_poly.pdbx_seq_one_letter_code
_entity_poly.pdbx_strand_id
1 'polypeptide(L)'
;MTEQERKIYDTIFNNAVLFLHRGIREVLTHNDRKDSPLNGETGIVTTLFMQMSIELALKAFLIKEQGVRSILLSRYQNKTDEYIFEKFENNTLHTKKYNDLKQILTNNESLTWFSETHFDHLEQFQQFRNKLVHLNLFLGEADLYDLKYEIIYVIVHIIVPLLSEISFEFETPTEFYQTHLNKEEYKKLISFRPYVDEMEKLAKDFTGLNYYCPECYQKTYSPENDLCYCCNLNFEYAVEYTSCIVCNEKKSVIFDPHNIAINNHVINGLCLNCETKIMVHKCPECGIAYSFFGRDELKKCTPEKCYYED
;
A
#
# COMPACT_ATOMS: atom_id res chain seq x y z
N MET A 1 -2.81 27.26 -4.55
CA MET A 1 -3.83 26.90 -5.55
C MET A 1 -5.04 27.82 -5.42
N THR A 2 -5.49 28.43 -6.51
CA THR A 2 -6.71 29.28 -6.52
C THR A 2 -7.98 28.43 -6.40
N GLU A 3 -9.15 29.06 -6.14
CA GLU A 3 -10.43 28.34 -6.09
C GLU A 3 -10.78 27.65 -7.42
N GLN A 4 -10.52 28.34 -8.54
CA GLN A 4 -10.73 27.80 -9.89
C GLN A 4 -9.82 26.59 -10.16
N GLU A 5 -8.53 26.72 -9.84
CA GLU A 5 -7.58 25.60 -9.97
C GLU A 5 -7.97 24.43 -9.09
N ARG A 6 -8.43 24.69 -7.85
CA ARG A 6 -8.90 23.65 -6.93
C ARG A 6 -10.07 22.87 -7.52
N LYS A 7 -11.05 23.54 -8.15
CA LYS A 7 -12.18 22.85 -8.80
C LYS A 7 -11.72 21.94 -9.95
N ILE A 8 -10.74 22.38 -10.74
CA ILE A 8 -10.14 21.58 -11.81
C ILE A 8 -9.41 20.36 -11.22
N TYR A 9 -8.57 20.58 -10.20
CA TYR A 9 -7.87 19.53 -9.46
C TYR A 9 -8.85 18.50 -8.91
N ASP A 10 -9.85 18.93 -8.14
CA ASP A 10 -10.83 18.05 -7.49
C ASP A 10 -11.57 17.20 -8.53
N THR A 11 -11.92 17.76 -9.67
CA THR A 11 -12.60 17.02 -10.75
C THR A 11 -11.70 15.96 -11.36
N ILE A 12 -10.43 16.30 -11.64
CA ILE A 12 -9.46 15.34 -12.20
C ILE A 12 -9.13 14.25 -11.18
N PHE A 13 -8.91 14.63 -9.92
CA PHE A 13 -8.66 13.72 -8.80
C PHE A 13 -9.81 12.73 -8.61
N ASN A 14 -11.04 13.22 -8.51
CA ASN A 14 -12.22 12.36 -8.33
C ASN A 14 -12.42 11.41 -9.51
N ASN A 15 -12.11 11.85 -10.74
CA ASN A 15 -12.14 10.97 -11.90
C ASN A 15 -11.03 9.91 -11.84
N ALA A 16 -9.81 10.26 -11.42
CA ALA A 16 -8.73 9.29 -11.22
C ALA A 16 -9.15 8.20 -10.24
N VAL A 17 -9.68 8.59 -9.08
CA VAL A 17 -10.21 7.68 -8.05
C VAL A 17 -11.33 6.80 -8.60
N LEU A 18 -12.27 7.36 -9.37
CA LEU A 18 -13.36 6.60 -9.98
C LEU A 18 -12.83 5.51 -10.92
N PHE A 19 -11.86 5.84 -11.78
CA PHE A 19 -11.27 4.87 -12.70
C PHE A 19 -10.46 3.82 -11.97
N LEU A 20 -9.67 4.21 -10.96
CA LEU A 20 -8.96 3.27 -10.09
C LEU A 20 -9.93 2.30 -9.43
N HIS A 21 -11.00 2.80 -8.80
CA HIS A 21 -12.01 2.00 -8.13
C HIS A 21 -12.65 0.98 -9.09
N ARG A 22 -13.00 1.42 -10.30
CA ARG A 22 -13.55 0.52 -11.34
C ARG A 22 -12.54 -0.53 -11.76
N GLY A 23 -11.28 -0.16 -11.98
CA GLY A 23 -10.22 -1.10 -12.30
C GLY A 23 -10.00 -2.13 -11.20
N ILE A 24 -9.92 -1.72 -9.93
CA ILE A 24 -9.79 -2.63 -8.78
C ILE A 24 -10.98 -3.60 -8.76
N ARG A 25 -12.20 -3.09 -8.93
CA ARG A 25 -13.39 -3.93 -8.91
C ARG A 25 -13.36 -5.01 -9.98
N GLU A 26 -12.92 -4.69 -11.20
CA GLU A 26 -12.78 -5.67 -12.27
C GLU A 26 -11.78 -6.77 -11.91
N VAL A 27 -10.60 -6.41 -11.38
CA VAL A 27 -9.63 -7.38 -10.87
C VAL A 27 -10.24 -8.29 -9.81
N LEU A 28 -10.98 -7.71 -8.86
CA LEU A 28 -11.58 -8.46 -7.74
C LEU A 28 -12.83 -9.27 -8.11
N THR A 29 -13.36 -9.12 -9.33
CA THR A 29 -14.38 -10.06 -9.85
C THR A 29 -13.77 -11.40 -10.26
N HIS A 30 -12.46 -11.41 -10.54
CA HIS A 30 -11.73 -12.62 -10.85
C HIS A 30 -11.65 -13.53 -9.62
N ASN A 31 -11.99 -14.80 -9.78
CA ASN A 31 -11.93 -15.76 -8.69
C ASN A 31 -10.52 -16.31 -8.54
N ASP A 32 -9.72 -15.66 -7.69
CA ASP A 32 -8.31 -16.00 -7.51
C ASP A 32 -8.05 -17.12 -6.48
N ARG A 33 -9.07 -17.92 -6.12
CA ARG A 33 -8.91 -19.05 -5.16
C ARG A 33 -7.89 -20.10 -5.59
N LYS A 34 -7.45 -20.07 -6.85
CA LYS A 34 -6.45 -20.97 -7.42
C LYS A 34 -5.22 -20.25 -7.98
N ASP A 35 -5.04 -18.97 -7.66
CA ASP A 35 -3.98 -18.14 -8.24
C ASP A 35 -3.94 -18.25 -9.77
N SER A 36 -5.09 -18.00 -10.41
CA SER A 36 -5.27 -18.20 -11.85
C SER A 36 -4.95 -16.92 -12.62
N PRO A 37 -4.53 -17.03 -13.90
CA PRO A 37 -4.35 -15.86 -14.77
C PRO A 37 -5.70 -15.13 -14.94
N LEU A 38 -5.63 -13.82 -15.18
CA LEU A 38 -6.81 -13.05 -15.59
C LEU A 38 -7.38 -13.62 -16.89
N ASN A 39 -8.68 -13.51 -17.11
CA ASN A 39 -9.22 -13.73 -18.45
C ASN A 39 -8.95 -12.49 -19.32
N GLY A 40 -8.94 -12.67 -20.65
CA GLY A 40 -8.59 -11.60 -21.59
C GLY A 40 -9.50 -10.36 -21.50
N GLU A 41 -10.81 -10.54 -21.31
CA GLU A 41 -11.76 -9.43 -21.19
C GLU A 41 -11.49 -8.60 -19.93
N THR A 42 -11.37 -9.26 -18.76
CA THR A 42 -10.99 -8.61 -17.50
C THR A 42 -9.63 -7.91 -17.63
N GLY A 43 -8.66 -8.53 -18.30
CA GLY A 43 -7.36 -7.93 -18.58
C GLY A 43 -7.47 -6.63 -19.40
N ILE A 44 -8.24 -6.64 -20.50
CA ILE A 44 -8.47 -5.47 -21.35
C ILE A 44 -9.16 -4.34 -20.55
N VAL A 45 -10.29 -4.64 -19.92
CA VAL A 45 -11.12 -3.64 -19.22
C VAL A 45 -10.35 -3.03 -18.06
N THR A 46 -9.67 -3.87 -17.27
CA THR A 46 -8.83 -3.39 -16.16
C THR A 46 -7.72 -2.49 -16.67
N THR A 47 -7.01 -2.90 -17.73
CA THR A 47 -5.90 -2.14 -18.29
C THR A 47 -6.35 -0.75 -18.77
N LEU A 48 -7.54 -0.66 -19.38
CA LEU A 48 -8.13 0.62 -19.79
C LEU A 48 -8.41 1.54 -18.61
N PHE A 49 -9.04 1.02 -17.56
CA PHE A 49 -9.34 1.80 -16.35
C PHE A 49 -8.08 2.24 -15.62
N MET A 50 -7.10 1.35 -15.46
CA MET A 50 -5.82 1.70 -14.84
C MET A 50 -5.06 2.74 -15.65
N GLN A 51 -4.98 2.60 -16.98
CA GLN A 51 -4.33 3.60 -17.83
C GLN A 51 -4.95 4.99 -17.68
N MET A 52 -6.28 5.06 -17.64
CA MET A 52 -7.00 6.33 -17.45
C MET A 52 -6.72 6.90 -16.05
N SER A 53 -6.74 6.04 -15.03
CA SER A 53 -6.43 6.42 -13.65
C SER A 53 -5.01 6.98 -13.52
N ILE A 54 -4.00 6.32 -14.11
CA ILE A 54 -2.60 6.79 -14.09
C ILE A 54 -2.52 8.18 -14.74
N GLU A 55 -3.09 8.36 -15.93
CA GLU A 55 -3.01 9.65 -16.63
C GLU A 55 -3.66 10.78 -15.83
N LEU A 56 -4.80 10.52 -15.18
CA LEU A 56 -5.50 11.50 -14.36
C LEU A 56 -4.79 11.75 -13.02
N ALA A 57 -4.24 10.72 -12.38
CA ALA A 57 -3.45 10.85 -11.16
C ALA A 57 -2.20 11.71 -11.40
N LEU A 58 -1.50 11.48 -12.52
CA LEU A 58 -0.37 12.32 -12.95
C LEU A 58 -0.78 13.78 -13.14
N LYS A 59 -1.94 14.04 -13.75
CA LYS A 59 -2.46 15.40 -13.91
C LYS A 59 -2.80 16.03 -12.57
N ALA A 60 -3.52 15.33 -11.70
CA ALA A 60 -3.88 15.82 -10.38
C ALA A 60 -2.62 16.20 -9.58
N PHE A 61 -1.63 15.30 -9.57
CA PHE A 61 -0.34 15.51 -8.94
C PHE A 61 0.37 16.77 -9.49
N LEU A 62 0.51 16.89 -10.81
CA LEU A 62 1.16 18.05 -11.44
C LEU A 62 0.41 19.37 -11.22
N ILE A 63 -0.92 19.35 -11.11
CA ILE A 63 -1.69 20.54 -10.75
C ILE A 63 -1.40 20.93 -9.30
N LYS A 64 -1.32 19.96 -8.39
CA LYS A 64 -1.04 20.20 -6.97
C LYS A 64 0.35 20.82 -6.77
N GLU A 65 1.36 20.24 -7.42
CA GLU A 65 2.76 20.65 -7.26
C GLU A 65 3.12 21.91 -8.06
N GLN A 66 2.56 22.10 -9.26
CA GLN A 66 3.01 23.13 -10.19
C GLN A 66 1.90 24.05 -10.73
N GLY A 67 0.65 23.86 -10.29
CA GLY A 67 -0.50 24.61 -10.77
C GLY A 67 -1.04 24.10 -12.11
N VAL A 68 -2.22 24.57 -12.52
CA VAL A 68 -2.97 23.96 -13.64
C VAL A 68 -2.24 24.03 -14.99
N ARG A 69 -1.40 25.05 -15.19
CA ARG A 69 -0.67 25.26 -16.44
C ARG A 69 0.31 24.15 -16.78
N SER A 70 0.80 23.41 -15.79
CA SER A 70 1.75 22.30 -15.98
C SER A 70 1.19 21.22 -16.92
N ILE A 71 -0.12 20.98 -16.88
CA ILE A 71 -0.81 19.95 -17.67
C ILE A 71 -1.40 20.47 -18.99
N LEU A 72 -1.29 21.77 -19.30
CA LEU A 72 -1.93 22.37 -20.47
C LEU A 72 -1.02 22.40 -21.69
N LEU A 73 -1.63 22.31 -22.88
CA LEU A 73 -0.95 22.52 -24.15
C LEU A 73 -0.38 23.95 -24.25
N SER A 74 0.70 24.13 -25.02
CA SER A 74 1.42 25.41 -25.16
C SER A 74 0.53 26.60 -25.52
N ARG A 75 -0.56 26.36 -26.27
CA ARG A 75 -1.55 27.39 -26.67
C ARG A 75 -2.30 28.05 -25.50
N TYR A 76 -2.29 27.43 -24.32
CA TYR A 76 -2.96 27.94 -23.12
C TYR A 76 -2.00 28.63 -22.13
N GLN A 77 -0.68 28.56 -22.34
CA GLN A 77 0.30 29.02 -21.34
C GLN A 77 0.20 30.52 -21.04
N ASN A 78 -0.03 31.33 -22.08
CA ASN A 78 -0.14 32.80 -21.96
C ASN A 78 -1.60 33.28 -21.82
N LYS A 79 -2.54 32.38 -21.48
CA LYS A 79 -3.95 32.74 -21.27
C LYS A 79 -4.22 33.06 -19.80
N THR A 80 -5.23 33.89 -19.56
CA THR A 80 -5.66 34.22 -18.19
C THR A 80 -6.34 33.02 -17.53
N ASP A 81 -6.39 33.02 -16.20
CA ASP A 81 -7.02 31.95 -15.43
C ASP A 81 -8.51 31.85 -15.74
N GLU A 82 -9.19 32.98 -15.95
CA GLU A 82 -10.61 33.00 -16.30
C GLU A 82 -10.86 32.32 -17.64
N TYR A 83 -10.00 32.53 -18.64
CA TYR A 83 -10.12 31.86 -19.94
C TYR A 83 -9.88 30.35 -19.83
N ILE A 84 -8.89 29.94 -19.03
CA ILE A 84 -8.61 28.52 -18.80
C ILE A 84 -9.81 27.86 -18.11
N PHE A 85 -10.36 28.52 -17.11
CA PHE A 85 -11.51 28.05 -16.35
C PHE A 85 -12.79 28.00 -17.21
N GLU A 86 -13.05 29.01 -18.04
CA GLU A 86 -14.16 29.01 -19.00
C GLU A 86 -14.08 27.80 -19.95
N LYS A 87 -12.87 27.46 -20.43
CA LYS A 87 -12.69 26.26 -21.28
C LYS A 87 -12.91 24.96 -20.51
N PHE A 88 -12.55 24.92 -19.23
CA PHE A 88 -12.83 23.80 -18.36
C PHE A 88 -14.34 23.61 -18.16
N GLU A 89 -15.08 24.65 -17.78
CA GLU A 89 -16.53 24.56 -17.56
C GLU A 89 -17.30 24.17 -18.83
N ASN A 90 -16.79 24.54 -20.00
CA ASN A 90 -17.34 24.17 -21.30
C ASN A 90 -16.84 22.82 -21.85
N ASN A 91 -16.04 22.05 -21.10
CA ASN A 91 -15.45 20.76 -21.55
C ASN A 91 -14.61 20.86 -22.84
N THR A 92 -13.97 22.01 -23.07
CA THR A 92 -13.13 22.28 -24.26
C THR A 92 -11.67 22.58 -23.89
N LEU A 93 -11.29 22.36 -22.63
CA LEU A 93 -9.91 22.46 -22.17
C LEU A 93 -9.15 21.20 -22.57
N HIS A 94 -8.13 21.36 -23.40
CA HIS A 94 -7.30 20.25 -23.84
C HIS A 94 -5.98 20.21 -23.06
N THR A 95 -5.67 19.04 -22.52
CA THR A 95 -4.47 18.79 -21.73
C THR A 95 -3.39 18.08 -22.55
N LYS A 96 -2.16 18.10 -22.05
CA LYS A 96 -1.06 17.24 -22.49
C LYS A 96 -1.46 15.76 -22.41
N LYS A 97 -0.85 14.94 -23.26
CA LYS A 97 -1.05 13.48 -23.29
C LYS A 97 -0.15 12.80 -22.27
N TYR A 98 -0.44 11.54 -21.95
CA TYR A 98 0.35 10.72 -21.02
C TYR A 98 1.87 10.82 -21.23
N ASN A 99 2.40 10.64 -22.44
CA ASN A 99 3.84 10.68 -22.69
C ASN A 99 4.46 12.04 -22.37
N ASP A 100 3.75 13.14 -22.68
CA ASP A 100 4.21 14.49 -22.37
C ASP A 100 4.24 14.71 -20.84
N LEU A 101 3.28 14.13 -20.10
CA LEU A 101 3.21 14.20 -18.64
C LEU A 101 4.32 13.37 -17.99
N LYS A 102 4.57 12.14 -18.48
CA LYS A 102 5.69 11.28 -18.04
C LYS A 102 7.02 12.02 -18.20
N GLN A 103 7.22 12.70 -19.33
CA GLN A 103 8.45 13.46 -19.59
C GLN A 103 8.67 14.63 -18.63
N ILE A 104 7.60 15.28 -18.14
CA ILE A 104 7.73 16.34 -17.12
C ILE A 104 8.33 15.77 -15.83
N LEU A 105 7.87 14.59 -15.40
CA LEU A 105 8.40 13.92 -14.21
C LEU A 105 9.84 13.45 -14.41
N THR A 106 10.13 12.81 -15.54
CA THR A 106 11.49 12.31 -15.85
C THR A 106 12.51 13.44 -15.88
N ASN A 107 12.13 14.63 -16.36
CA ASN A 107 13.05 15.76 -16.48
C ASN A 107 13.17 16.59 -15.19
N ASN A 108 12.43 16.26 -14.13
CA ASN A 108 12.41 17.05 -12.91
C ASN A 108 12.37 16.17 -11.66
N GLU A 109 13.56 15.79 -11.20
CA GLU A 109 13.79 14.97 -10.00
C GLU A 109 13.15 15.56 -8.73
N SER A 110 12.95 16.89 -8.67
CA SER A 110 12.32 17.53 -7.50
C SER A 110 10.82 17.29 -7.42
N LEU A 111 10.17 16.83 -8.50
CA LEU A 111 8.74 16.62 -8.54
C LEU A 111 8.31 15.21 -8.17
N THR A 112 9.21 14.24 -8.01
CA THR A 112 8.73 12.89 -7.74
C THR A 112 9.75 12.04 -7.01
N TRP A 113 9.22 11.15 -6.19
CA TRP A 113 9.91 10.06 -5.54
C TRP A 113 10.10 8.84 -6.48
N PHE A 114 9.66 8.94 -7.75
CA PHE A 114 9.80 7.85 -8.72
C PHE A 114 11.26 7.55 -9.02
N SER A 115 11.69 6.34 -8.66
CA SER A 115 12.92 5.72 -9.15
C SER A 115 12.78 5.19 -10.58
N GLU A 116 13.91 4.79 -11.18
CA GLU A 116 13.98 4.10 -12.48
C GLU A 116 13.03 2.89 -12.55
N THR A 117 12.93 2.12 -11.46
CA THR A 117 12.01 0.97 -11.34
C THR A 117 10.55 1.36 -11.57
N HIS A 118 10.10 2.51 -11.06
CA HIS A 118 8.71 2.96 -11.30
C HIS A 118 8.47 3.30 -12.77
N PHE A 119 9.47 3.90 -13.44
CA PHE A 119 9.38 4.20 -14.86
C PHE A 119 9.41 2.95 -15.74
N ASP A 120 10.14 1.91 -15.32
CA ASP A 120 10.16 0.60 -15.98
C ASP A 120 8.78 -0.07 -15.92
N HIS A 121 8.15 -0.10 -14.75
CA HIS A 121 6.79 -0.62 -14.58
C HIS A 121 5.76 0.17 -15.40
N LEU A 122 5.87 1.51 -15.44
CA LEU A 122 5.03 2.31 -16.34
C LEU A 122 5.20 1.93 -17.81
N GLU A 123 6.42 1.65 -18.27
CA GLU A 123 6.68 1.22 -19.64
C GLU A 123 6.14 -0.19 -19.90
N GLN A 124 6.36 -1.12 -18.97
CA GLN A 124 5.83 -2.48 -19.03
C GLN A 124 4.29 -2.48 -19.10
N PHE A 125 3.63 -1.65 -18.30
CA PHE A 125 2.19 -1.48 -18.34
C PHE A 125 1.70 -0.91 -19.70
N GLN A 126 2.43 0.05 -20.28
CA GLN A 126 2.14 0.54 -21.64
C GLN A 126 2.28 -0.56 -22.70
N GLN A 127 3.26 -1.46 -22.56
CA GLN A 127 3.42 -2.60 -23.46
C GLN A 127 2.24 -3.56 -23.35
N PHE A 128 1.78 -3.88 -22.14
CA PHE A 128 0.57 -4.70 -21.93
C PHE A 128 -0.65 -4.08 -22.59
N ARG A 129 -0.89 -2.78 -22.37
CA ARG A 129 -1.97 -2.03 -23.03
C ARG A 129 -1.88 -2.14 -24.55
N ASN A 130 -0.70 -1.96 -25.13
CA ASN A 130 -0.53 -2.05 -26.57
C ASN A 130 -0.84 -3.46 -27.11
N LYS A 131 -0.35 -4.50 -26.43
CA LYS A 131 -0.62 -5.91 -26.79
C LYS A 131 -2.13 -6.23 -26.71
N LEU A 132 -2.77 -5.86 -25.61
CA LEU A 132 -4.16 -6.18 -25.31
C LEU A 132 -5.17 -5.36 -26.09
N VAL A 133 -5.06 -4.04 -26.02
CA VAL A 133 -6.10 -3.12 -26.47
C VAL A 133 -5.96 -2.82 -27.97
N HIS A 134 -4.73 -2.68 -28.46
CA HIS A 134 -4.49 -2.17 -29.81
C HIS A 134 -4.15 -3.25 -30.83
N LEU A 135 -3.45 -4.30 -30.39
CA LEU A 135 -3.01 -5.37 -31.29
C LEU A 135 -3.89 -6.62 -31.22
N ASN A 136 -4.76 -6.73 -30.21
CA ASN A 136 -5.55 -7.93 -29.89
C ASN A 136 -4.69 -9.21 -30.01
N LEU A 137 -3.42 -9.11 -29.62
CA LEU A 137 -2.48 -10.22 -29.75
C LEU A 137 -2.91 -11.27 -28.72
N PHE A 138 -2.89 -12.55 -29.10
CA PHE A 138 -3.14 -13.65 -28.17
C PHE A 138 -2.10 -13.59 -27.05
N LEU A 139 -2.46 -12.96 -25.94
CA LEU A 139 -1.71 -13.10 -24.69
C LEU A 139 -1.81 -14.55 -24.26
N GLY A 140 -0.67 -15.15 -23.93
CA GLY A 140 -0.67 -16.44 -23.26
C GLY A 140 -1.21 -16.31 -21.84
N GLU A 141 -1.51 -17.45 -21.21
CA GLU A 141 -1.85 -17.48 -19.78
C GLU A 141 -0.76 -16.82 -18.92
N ALA A 142 0.52 -16.97 -19.30
CA ALA A 142 1.64 -16.32 -18.61
C ALA A 142 1.56 -14.79 -18.65
N ASP A 143 1.28 -14.19 -19.82
CA ASP A 143 1.17 -12.72 -19.91
C ASP A 143 0.01 -12.18 -19.05
N LEU A 144 -1.11 -12.91 -18.98
CA LEU A 144 -2.27 -12.53 -18.17
C LEU A 144 -2.05 -12.74 -16.67
N TYR A 145 -1.16 -13.68 -16.32
CA TYR A 145 -0.68 -13.86 -14.96
C TYR A 145 0.26 -12.70 -14.57
N ASP A 146 1.23 -12.36 -15.41
CA ASP A 146 2.16 -11.24 -15.17
C ASP A 146 1.41 -9.91 -15.08
N LEU A 147 0.44 -9.68 -15.97
CA LEU A 147 -0.42 -8.50 -15.92
C LEU A 147 -1.13 -8.34 -14.57
N LYS A 148 -1.55 -9.45 -13.94
CA LYS A 148 -2.23 -9.45 -12.65
C LYS A 148 -1.38 -8.79 -11.56
N TYR A 149 -0.10 -9.17 -11.50
CA TYR A 149 0.87 -8.61 -10.56
C TYR A 149 1.26 -7.19 -10.95
N GLU A 150 1.45 -6.92 -12.24
CA GLU A 150 1.77 -5.57 -12.74
C GLU A 150 0.67 -4.56 -12.39
N ILE A 151 -0.60 -4.95 -12.51
CA ILE A 151 -1.74 -4.09 -12.12
C ILE A 151 -1.65 -3.74 -10.63
N ILE A 152 -1.40 -4.72 -9.76
CA ILE A 152 -1.28 -4.45 -8.32
C ILE A 152 -0.10 -3.54 -8.03
N TYR A 153 1.06 -3.79 -8.66
CA TYR A 153 2.23 -2.95 -8.50
C TYR A 153 1.91 -1.49 -8.87
N VAL A 154 1.30 -1.27 -10.05
CA VAL A 154 0.92 0.07 -10.52
C VAL A 154 -0.09 0.73 -9.57
N ILE A 155 -1.07 0.00 -9.04
CA ILE A 155 -2.00 0.56 -8.06
C ILE A 155 -1.24 1.02 -6.82
N VAL A 156 -0.44 0.13 -6.24
CA VAL A 156 0.22 0.30 -4.94
C VAL A 156 1.33 1.35 -4.99
N HIS A 157 2.21 1.27 -5.99
CA HIS A 157 3.46 2.04 -6.09
C HIS A 157 3.41 3.18 -7.10
N ILE A 158 2.27 3.44 -7.75
CA ILE A 158 2.21 4.54 -8.72
C ILE A 158 0.95 5.35 -8.49
N ILE A 159 -0.23 4.74 -8.66
CA ILE A 159 -1.48 5.48 -8.63
C ILE A 159 -1.77 6.00 -7.22
N VAL A 160 -1.75 5.13 -6.21
CA VAL A 160 -2.10 5.54 -4.84
C VAL A 160 -1.18 6.64 -4.34
N PRO A 161 0.15 6.53 -4.39
CA PRO A 161 1.01 7.59 -3.85
C PRO A 161 0.90 8.91 -4.63
N LEU A 162 0.61 8.88 -5.95
CA LEU A 162 0.30 10.09 -6.71
C LEU A 162 -0.98 10.79 -6.21
N LEU A 163 -1.94 10.04 -5.65
CA LEU A 163 -3.21 10.53 -5.14
C LEU A 163 -3.18 10.87 -3.64
N SER A 164 -2.35 10.20 -2.84
CA SER A 164 -2.37 10.29 -1.38
C SER A 164 -1.12 10.86 -0.74
N GLU A 165 -0.07 11.19 -1.51
CA GLU A 165 1.23 11.68 -0.99
C GLU A 165 1.86 10.76 0.07
N ILE A 166 1.54 9.46 0.01
CA ILE A 166 1.96 8.51 1.04
C ILE A 166 3.47 8.41 1.10
N SER A 167 4.01 8.54 2.31
CA SER A 167 5.33 8.04 2.64
C SER A 167 5.20 6.63 3.20
N PHE A 168 5.56 5.62 2.39
CA PHE A 168 5.44 4.20 2.75
C PHE A 168 6.22 3.77 4.01
N GLU A 169 7.08 4.64 4.55
CA GLU A 169 7.77 4.45 5.82
C GLU A 169 6.82 4.56 7.02
N PHE A 170 5.81 5.44 6.95
CA PHE A 170 4.90 5.76 8.07
C PHE A 170 3.44 5.49 7.75
N GLU A 171 3.10 5.41 6.47
CA GLU A 171 1.74 5.29 5.97
C GLU A 171 1.64 4.11 5.02
N THR A 172 0.44 3.53 4.91
CA THR A 172 0.20 2.45 3.96
C THR A 172 -0.87 2.87 2.96
N PRO A 173 -0.85 2.34 1.72
CA PRO A 173 -1.94 2.51 0.77
C PRO A 173 -3.32 2.10 1.29
N THR A 174 -3.36 1.40 2.43
CA THR A 174 -4.57 0.84 3.01
C THR A 174 -5.60 1.88 3.40
N GLU A 175 -5.20 3.01 3.97
CA GLU A 175 -6.13 4.09 4.34
C GLU A 175 -6.86 4.65 3.12
N PHE A 176 -6.13 4.79 2.01
CA PHE A 176 -6.71 5.19 0.74
C PHE A 176 -7.77 4.18 0.28
N TYR A 177 -7.48 2.87 0.34
CA TYR A 177 -8.46 1.85 -0.03
C TYR A 177 -9.67 1.81 0.89
N GLN A 178 -9.48 1.98 2.20
CA GLN A 178 -10.58 2.01 3.17
C GLN A 178 -11.51 3.22 2.95
N THR A 179 -10.95 4.32 2.46
CA THR A 179 -11.70 5.55 2.14
C THR A 179 -12.49 5.41 0.84
N HIS A 180 -11.95 4.71 -0.17
CA HIS A 180 -12.50 4.72 -1.53
C HIS A 180 -13.18 3.41 -1.96
N LEU A 181 -12.91 2.29 -1.30
CA LEU A 181 -13.56 1.01 -1.54
C LEU A 181 -14.64 0.74 -0.49
N ASN A 182 -15.70 0.02 -0.88
CA ASN A 182 -16.63 -0.48 0.14
C ASN A 182 -16.02 -1.65 0.93
N LYS A 183 -16.61 -1.96 2.09
CA LYS A 183 -16.11 -3.00 3.01
C LYS A 183 -15.92 -4.38 2.36
N GLU A 184 -16.79 -4.77 1.44
CA GLU A 184 -16.71 -6.08 0.79
C GLU A 184 -15.64 -6.13 -0.31
N GLU A 185 -15.49 -5.04 -1.08
CA GLU A 185 -14.40 -4.87 -2.03
C GLU A 185 -13.05 -4.86 -1.32
N TYR A 186 -12.95 -4.11 -0.21
CA TYR A 186 -11.74 -4.04 0.58
C TYR A 186 -11.34 -5.39 1.19
N LYS A 187 -12.30 -6.14 1.76
CA LYS A 187 -12.05 -7.52 2.23
C LYS A 187 -11.53 -8.43 1.12
N LYS A 188 -12.06 -8.30 -0.10
CA LYS A 188 -11.60 -9.06 -1.26
C LYS A 188 -10.18 -8.66 -1.64
N LEU A 189 -9.84 -7.38 -1.61
CA LEU A 189 -8.49 -6.89 -1.90
C LEU A 189 -7.46 -7.47 -0.93
N ILE A 190 -7.70 -7.40 0.39
CA ILE A 190 -6.79 -7.95 1.41
C ILE A 190 -6.77 -9.48 1.46
N SER A 191 -7.58 -10.15 0.63
CA SER A 191 -7.57 -11.60 0.41
C SER A 191 -7.04 -11.96 -0.99
N PHE A 192 -6.74 -10.97 -1.84
CA PHE A 192 -6.24 -11.16 -3.19
C PHE A 192 -4.73 -11.35 -3.14
N ARG A 193 -4.26 -12.54 -3.55
CA ARG A 193 -2.87 -12.95 -3.29
C ARG A 193 -1.83 -11.98 -3.87
N PRO A 194 -1.96 -11.49 -5.12
CA PRO A 194 -1.01 -10.52 -5.66
C PRO A 194 -0.91 -9.24 -4.82
N TYR A 195 -2.02 -8.76 -4.26
CA TYR A 195 -2.02 -7.60 -3.36
C TYR A 195 -1.33 -7.94 -2.03
N VAL A 196 -1.64 -9.09 -1.43
CA VAL A 196 -1.01 -9.52 -0.18
C VAL A 196 0.49 -9.71 -0.34
N ASP A 197 0.94 -10.32 -1.45
CA ASP A 197 2.36 -10.50 -1.78
C ASP A 197 3.08 -9.15 -1.84
N GLU A 198 2.48 -8.15 -2.48
CA GLU A 198 3.06 -6.82 -2.59
C GLU A 198 3.10 -6.08 -1.24
N MET A 199 2.05 -6.20 -0.42
CA MET A 199 2.04 -5.63 0.94
C MET A 199 3.06 -6.31 1.86
N GLU A 200 3.25 -7.63 1.73
CA GLU A 200 4.27 -8.39 2.45
C GLU A 200 5.68 -7.93 2.05
N LYS A 201 5.92 -7.76 0.75
CA LYS A 201 7.19 -7.23 0.24
C LYS A 201 7.45 -5.81 0.75
N LEU A 202 6.46 -4.92 0.67
CA LEU A 202 6.54 -3.57 1.22
C LEU A 202 6.91 -3.57 2.71
N ALA A 203 6.18 -4.33 3.54
CA ALA A 203 6.46 -4.41 4.96
C ALA A 203 7.91 -4.84 5.23
N LYS A 204 8.40 -5.83 4.48
CA LYS A 204 9.75 -6.35 4.61
C LYS A 204 10.82 -5.37 4.12
N ASP A 205 10.59 -4.71 2.99
CA ASP A 205 11.55 -3.76 2.41
C ASP A 205 11.73 -2.53 3.30
N PHE A 206 10.67 -2.06 3.97
CA PHE A 206 10.73 -0.90 4.86
C PHE A 206 11.20 -1.21 6.28
N THR A 207 10.81 -2.36 6.84
CA THR A 207 11.04 -2.63 8.28
C THR A 207 11.97 -3.82 8.56
N GLY A 208 12.26 -4.64 7.55
CA GLY A 208 13.06 -5.85 7.69
C GLY A 208 12.37 -7.02 8.42
N LEU A 209 11.21 -6.80 9.06
CA LEU A 209 10.50 -7.81 9.85
C LEU A 209 8.98 -7.73 9.61
N ASN A 210 8.38 -8.86 9.23
CA ASN A 210 6.94 -8.98 9.03
C ASN A 210 6.39 -10.31 9.59
N TYR A 211 5.26 -10.23 10.26
CA TYR A 211 4.56 -11.34 10.91
C TYR A 211 3.08 -11.35 10.56
N TYR A 212 2.37 -12.40 10.98
CA TYR A 212 0.92 -12.50 10.78
C TYR A 212 0.21 -11.44 11.59
N CYS A 213 -0.64 -10.67 10.91
CA CYS A 213 -1.54 -9.74 11.55
C CYS A 213 -2.66 -10.50 12.28
N PRO A 214 -2.93 -10.23 13.56
CA PRO A 214 -3.99 -10.92 14.30
C PRO A 214 -5.41 -10.52 13.85
N GLU A 215 -5.56 -9.43 13.10
CA GLU A 215 -6.87 -9.01 12.56
C GLU A 215 -7.14 -9.60 11.17
N CYS A 216 -6.22 -9.43 10.22
CA CYS A 216 -6.43 -9.87 8.83
C CYS A 216 -5.78 -11.20 8.48
N TYR A 217 -5.00 -11.80 9.37
CA TYR A 217 -4.29 -13.08 9.20
C TYR A 217 -3.32 -13.11 8.01
N GLN A 218 -2.94 -11.96 7.46
CA GLN A 218 -1.90 -11.86 6.43
C GLN A 218 -0.55 -11.57 7.08
N LYS A 219 0.53 -12.11 6.51
CA LYS A 219 1.91 -11.91 6.99
C LYS A 219 2.46 -10.53 6.59
N THR A 220 1.82 -9.49 7.08
CA THR A 220 2.04 -8.09 6.65
C THR A 220 2.07 -7.12 7.83
N TYR A 221 2.13 -7.61 9.06
CA TYR A 221 2.25 -6.80 10.25
C TYR A 221 3.72 -6.63 10.65
N SER A 222 4.18 -5.40 10.83
CA SER A 222 5.53 -5.11 11.30
C SER A 222 5.51 -4.61 12.74
N PRO A 223 6.28 -5.25 13.65
CA PRO A 223 6.44 -4.76 15.02
C PRO A 223 7.41 -3.57 15.14
N GLU A 224 8.12 -3.19 14.07
CA GLU A 224 9.06 -2.05 14.12
C GLU A 224 8.33 -0.70 14.09
N ASN A 225 7.25 -0.60 13.30
CA ASN A 225 6.40 0.59 13.23
C ASN A 225 4.97 0.35 13.75
N ASP A 226 4.71 -0.82 14.34
CA ASP A 226 3.40 -1.21 14.90
C ASP A 226 2.26 -1.08 13.88
N LEU A 227 2.45 -1.63 12.68
CA LEU A 227 1.53 -1.41 11.56
C LEU A 227 1.33 -2.66 10.70
N CYS A 228 0.07 -2.98 10.39
CA CYS A 228 -0.28 -3.92 9.34
C CYS A 228 -0.46 -3.24 7.99
N TYR A 229 0.39 -3.62 7.03
CA TYR A 229 0.39 -3.06 5.68
C TYR A 229 -0.85 -3.42 4.85
N CYS A 230 -1.59 -4.49 5.21
CA CYS A 230 -2.85 -4.85 4.54
C CYS A 230 -4.10 -4.24 5.18
N CYS A 231 -4.17 -4.21 6.52
CA CYS A 231 -5.41 -3.86 7.24
C CYS A 231 -5.38 -2.56 8.04
N ASN A 232 -4.21 -1.89 8.09
CA ASN A 232 -3.97 -0.70 8.90
C ASN A 232 -4.18 -0.91 10.41
N LEU A 233 -4.17 -2.16 10.89
CA LEU A 233 -4.11 -2.45 12.32
C LEU A 233 -2.84 -1.81 12.88
N ASN A 234 -3.03 -0.94 13.87
CA ASN A 234 -1.99 -0.32 14.67
C ASN A 234 -2.41 -0.46 16.13
N PHE A 235 -1.52 -0.97 16.99
CA PHE A 235 -1.88 -1.15 18.40
C PHE A 235 -1.74 0.13 19.22
N GLU A 236 -1.23 1.24 18.67
CA GLU A 236 -1.08 2.54 19.34
C GLU A 236 -0.44 2.41 20.73
N TYR A 237 0.64 1.63 20.84
CA TYR A 237 1.33 1.33 22.11
C TYR A 237 0.52 0.48 23.11
N ALA A 238 -0.60 -0.12 22.71
CA ALA A 238 -1.39 -1.02 23.55
C ALA A 238 -0.69 -2.38 23.79
N VAL A 239 0.37 -2.69 23.03
CA VAL A 239 1.13 -3.95 23.14
C VAL A 239 2.63 -3.70 23.28
N GLU A 240 3.32 -4.63 23.91
CA GLU A 240 4.79 -4.74 23.89
C GLU A 240 5.21 -6.06 23.22
N TYR A 241 6.48 -6.12 22.82
CA TYR A 241 7.04 -7.25 22.06
C TYR A 241 8.16 -7.96 22.83
N THR A 242 8.22 -9.28 22.69
CA THR A 242 9.39 -10.08 23.08
C THR A 242 9.68 -11.17 22.05
N SER A 243 10.81 -11.85 22.18
CA SER A 243 11.19 -12.95 21.30
C SER A 243 10.39 -14.22 21.63
N CYS A 244 10.07 -15.00 20.62
CA CYS A 244 9.42 -16.31 20.79
C CYS A 244 10.47 -17.40 21.05
N ILE A 245 10.41 -18.08 22.20
CA ILE A 245 11.31 -19.22 22.48
C ILE A 245 11.03 -20.46 21.63
N VAL A 246 9.90 -20.50 20.91
CA VAL A 246 9.48 -21.67 20.11
C VAL A 246 10.10 -21.63 18.73
N CYS A 247 9.92 -20.50 18.03
CA CYS A 247 10.43 -20.32 16.67
C CYS A 247 11.68 -19.42 16.61
N ASN A 248 12.19 -18.95 17.76
CA ASN A 248 13.37 -18.09 17.89
C ASN A 248 13.29 -16.73 17.15
N GLU A 249 12.09 -16.31 16.75
CA GLU A 249 11.87 -15.04 16.09
C GLU A 249 11.85 -13.88 17.08
N LYS A 250 12.56 -12.80 16.75
CA LYS A 250 12.67 -11.59 17.59
C LYS A 250 11.41 -10.73 17.47
N LYS A 251 11.04 -10.01 18.53
CA LYS A 251 9.85 -9.12 18.55
C LYS A 251 8.57 -9.76 17.99
N SER A 252 8.44 -11.08 18.08
CA SER A 252 7.37 -11.84 17.45
C SER A 252 6.23 -12.14 18.42
N VAL A 253 6.45 -12.06 19.73
CA VAL A 253 5.41 -12.29 20.74
C VAL A 253 4.87 -10.95 21.20
N ILE A 254 3.58 -10.71 20.92
CA ILE A 254 2.85 -9.57 21.49
C ILE A 254 2.22 -9.94 22.84
N PHE A 255 2.19 -8.99 23.76
CA PHE A 255 1.50 -9.11 25.04
C PHE A 255 1.00 -7.75 25.53
N ASP A 256 0.07 -7.77 26.46
CA ASP A 256 -0.50 -6.56 27.08
C ASP A 256 0.41 -6.08 28.24
N PRO A 257 1.11 -4.94 28.08
CA PRO A 257 2.04 -4.43 29.08
C PRO A 257 1.32 -3.73 30.25
N HIS A 258 0.07 -3.30 30.06
CA HIS A 258 -0.69 -2.57 31.08
C HIS A 258 -1.24 -3.51 32.15
N ASN A 259 -1.59 -4.74 31.75
CA ASN A 259 -2.15 -5.74 32.65
C ASN A 259 -1.10 -6.71 33.24
N ILE A 260 0.16 -6.65 32.84
CA ILE A 260 1.17 -7.62 33.31
C ILE A 260 1.49 -7.45 34.81
N ALA A 261 1.55 -6.22 35.32
CA ALA A 261 1.89 -5.95 36.73
C ALA A 261 0.83 -6.49 37.71
N ILE A 262 -0.45 -6.38 37.36
CA ILE A 262 -1.55 -6.88 38.19
C ILE A 262 -1.68 -8.41 38.13
N ASN A 263 -1.05 -9.08 37.15
CA ASN A 263 -1.04 -10.53 36.98
C ASN A 263 0.28 -11.16 37.50
N ASN A 264 0.84 -10.64 38.59
CA ASN A 264 2.12 -11.11 39.16
C ASN A 264 3.25 -11.12 38.12
N HIS A 265 3.33 -10.09 37.28
CA HIS A 265 4.35 -9.95 36.25
C HIS A 265 4.33 -11.03 35.17
N VAL A 266 3.23 -11.78 35.04
CA VAL A 266 3.09 -12.89 34.08
C VAL A 266 1.76 -12.77 33.33
N ILE A 267 1.78 -12.88 32.00
CA ILE A 267 0.57 -12.83 31.16
C ILE A 267 0.68 -13.80 29.98
N ASN A 268 -0.44 -14.08 29.31
CA ASN A 268 -0.42 -14.75 28.01
C ASN A 268 0.01 -13.76 26.91
N GLY A 269 0.93 -14.19 26.06
CA GLY A 269 1.26 -13.57 24.79
C GLY A 269 0.93 -14.47 23.61
N LEU A 270 0.99 -13.89 22.41
CA LEU A 270 0.77 -14.58 21.14
C LEU A 270 1.98 -14.36 20.23
N CYS A 271 2.60 -15.44 19.77
CA CYS A 271 3.61 -15.34 18.71
C CYS A 271 2.93 -15.07 17.37
N LEU A 272 3.19 -13.92 16.77
CA LEU A 272 2.69 -13.51 15.46
C LEU A 272 3.37 -14.26 14.30
N ASN A 273 4.43 -15.03 14.54
CA ASN A 273 5.07 -15.83 13.48
C ASN A 273 4.57 -17.29 13.44
N CYS A 274 4.60 -17.99 14.58
CA CYS A 274 4.20 -19.40 14.67
C CYS A 274 2.83 -19.62 15.34
N GLU A 275 2.09 -18.53 15.58
CA GLU A 275 0.72 -18.52 16.13
C GLU A 275 0.57 -19.18 17.50
N THR A 276 1.69 -19.49 18.15
CA THR A 276 1.72 -20.21 19.42
C THR A 276 1.42 -19.25 20.56
N LYS A 277 0.46 -19.64 21.41
CA LYS A 277 0.20 -18.98 22.69
C LYS A 277 1.31 -19.34 23.67
N ILE A 278 1.88 -18.33 24.32
CA ILE A 278 3.03 -18.50 25.20
C ILE A 278 2.92 -17.59 26.42
N MET A 279 3.52 -17.97 27.55
CA MET A 279 3.56 -17.09 28.71
C MET A 279 4.65 -16.03 28.51
N VAL A 280 4.41 -14.81 28.95
CA VAL A 280 5.38 -13.71 29.01
C VAL A 280 5.56 -13.30 30.45
N HIS A 281 6.80 -13.16 30.89
CA HIS A 281 7.16 -12.57 32.17
C HIS A 281 7.89 -11.26 31.95
N LYS A 282 7.53 -10.19 32.69
CA LYS A 282 8.21 -8.90 32.66
C LYS A 282 8.80 -8.59 34.03
N CYS A 283 10.12 -8.57 34.12
CA CYS A 283 10.83 -8.44 35.38
C CYS A 283 10.50 -7.10 36.07
N PRO A 284 10.06 -7.11 37.35
CA PRO A 284 9.69 -5.88 38.07
C PRO A 284 10.86 -4.92 38.30
N GLU A 285 12.10 -5.43 38.34
CA GLU A 285 13.27 -4.62 38.65
C GLU A 285 13.85 -3.91 37.42
N CYS A 286 14.09 -4.66 36.33
CA CYS A 286 14.72 -4.12 35.11
C CYS A 286 13.74 -3.85 33.97
N GLY A 287 12.48 -4.27 34.09
CA GLY A 287 11.45 -4.06 33.07
C GLY A 287 11.57 -4.94 31.82
N ILE A 288 12.59 -5.81 31.72
CA ILE A 288 12.79 -6.67 30.56
C ILE A 288 11.73 -7.78 30.52
N ALA A 289 11.15 -8.01 29.35
CA ALA A 289 10.16 -9.06 29.10
C ALA A 289 10.73 -10.24 28.29
N TYR A 290 10.38 -11.47 28.67
CA TYR A 290 10.76 -12.70 27.96
C TYR A 290 9.63 -13.74 27.97
N SER A 291 9.59 -14.58 26.93
CA SER A 291 8.59 -15.66 26.79
C SER A 291 9.06 -17.00 27.36
N PHE A 292 8.12 -17.85 27.83
CA PHE A 292 8.39 -19.16 28.46
C PHE A 292 7.19 -20.12 28.39
N PHE A 293 7.40 -21.44 28.54
CA PHE A 293 6.33 -22.47 28.46
C PHE A 293 5.85 -23.03 29.80
N GLY A 294 6.61 -22.86 30.89
CA GLY A 294 6.23 -23.34 32.23
C GLY A 294 6.88 -22.58 33.39
N ARG A 295 6.27 -22.62 34.58
CA ARG A 295 6.76 -21.89 35.77
C ARG A 295 8.20 -22.26 36.16
N ASP A 296 8.65 -23.47 35.84
CA ASP A 296 9.99 -23.96 36.19
C ASP A 296 11.12 -23.31 35.38
N GLU A 297 10.78 -22.52 34.34
CA GLU A 297 11.72 -21.74 33.52
C GLU A 297 11.96 -20.31 34.05
N LEU A 298 11.27 -19.89 35.12
CA LEU A 298 11.40 -18.55 35.76
C LEU A 298 12.72 -18.32 36.51
N LYS A 299 13.82 -18.98 36.12
CA LYS A 299 15.15 -18.79 36.72
C LYS A 299 15.88 -17.52 36.25
N LYS A 300 15.27 -16.73 35.35
CA LYS A 300 15.93 -15.60 34.66
C LYS A 300 15.80 -14.22 35.35
N CYS A 301 14.90 -14.05 36.31
CA CYS A 301 14.86 -12.84 37.16
C CYS A 301 14.46 -13.21 38.59
N THR A 302 15.38 -13.09 39.55
CA THR A 302 15.08 -13.04 40.99
C THR A 302 15.33 -11.62 41.49
N PRO A 303 14.81 -11.23 42.67
CA PRO A 303 15.11 -9.93 43.29
C PRO A 303 16.61 -9.64 43.57
N GLU A 304 17.46 -10.63 43.30
CA GLU A 304 18.90 -10.61 43.56
C GLU A 304 19.71 -10.81 42.25
N LYS A 305 19.05 -11.10 41.12
CA LYS A 305 19.73 -11.49 39.87
C LYS A 305 18.86 -11.30 38.63
N CYS A 306 19.22 -10.34 37.79
CA CYS A 306 18.78 -10.25 36.40
C CYS A 306 19.74 -11.07 35.52
N TYR A 307 19.24 -12.11 34.83
CA TYR A 307 20.03 -12.81 33.82
C TYR A 307 20.05 -12.00 32.52
N TYR A 308 21.19 -11.39 32.25
CA TYR A 308 21.58 -10.84 30.95
C TYR A 308 22.25 -11.98 30.15
N GLU A 309 21.80 -12.24 28.93
CA GLU A 309 22.63 -12.92 27.93
C GLU A 309 22.70 -11.95 26.74
N ASP A 310 23.92 -11.55 26.39
CA ASP A 310 24.27 -10.69 25.25
C ASP A 310 23.83 -11.29 23.90
#